data_AF-T1ERV4-F1
#
_entry.id   AF-T1ERV4-F1
#
_cell.length_a   1.000
_cell.length_b   1.000
_cell.length_c   1.000
_cell.angle_alpha   90.00
_cell.angle_beta   90.00
_cell.angle_gamma   90.00
#
_symmetry.space_group_name_H-M   'P 1'
#
loop_
_entity.id
_entity.type
_entity.pdbx_description
1 polymer ?
#
loop_
_entity_poly.entity_id
_entity_poly.type
_entity_poly.pdbx_seq_one_letter_code
_entity_poly.pdbx_strand_id
1 'polypeptide(L)'
;MNHPEKVTEEFLICKKCCQNRSLKSPTTLLSCGHVICLTCATDCNMKDKQDCYQILCPICCLPTVLPLRGPTQLPRSLYKEKQMDHLLRRNNAALGRQHALYCIEKFCLDPETFYAQL
;
A
#
# COMPACT_ATOMS: atom_id res chain seq x y z
N MET A 1 -3.33 5.12 -28.93
CA MET A 1 -2.74 6.24 -28.15
C MET A 1 -2.55 5.75 -26.73
N ASN A 2 -1.31 5.62 -26.26
CA ASN A 2 -1.03 5.33 -24.85
C ASN A 2 -1.22 6.62 -24.06
N HIS A 3 -2.39 6.80 -23.46
CA HIS A 3 -2.53 7.82 -22.44
C HIS A 3 -1.69 7.38 -21.23
N PRO A 4 -0.75 8.21 -20.75
CA PRO A 4 -0.05 7.89 -19.52
C PRO A 4 -1.10 7.74 -18.43
N GLU A 5 -1.13 6.56 -17.82
CA GLU A 5 -2.08 6.23 -16.76
C GLU A 5 -1.97 7.30 -15.68
N LYS A 6 -3.05 8.05 -15.44
CA LYS A 6 -3.05 9.10 -14.42
C LYS A 6 -3.06 8.41 -13.07
N VAL A 7 -1.91 8.39 -12.40
CA VAL A 7 -1.82 7.96 -11.01
C VAL A 7 -2.61 8.94 -10.16
N THR A 8 -3.64 8.44 -9.47
CA THR A 8 -4.43 9.22 -8.52
C THR A 8 -4.30 8.64 -7.11
N GLU A 9 -4.81 9.35 -6.11
CA GLU A 9 -4.77 8.90 -4.72
C GLU A 9 -5.57 7.61 -4.48
N GLU A 10 -6.41 7.18 -5.42
CA GLU A 10 -7.16 5.92 -5.35
C GLU A 10 -6.25 4.68 -5.22
N PHE A 11 -5.00 4.78 -5.66
CA PHE A 11 -3.99 3.73 -5.51
C PHE A 11 -3.56 3.51 -4.05
N LEU A 12 -3.82 4.48 -3.16
CA LEU A 12 -3.54 4.40 -1.72
C LEU A 12 -4.65 3.68 -0.95
N ILE A 13 -5.83 3.51 -1.55
CA ILE A 13 -6.99 2.92 -0.88
C ILE A 13 -6.80 1.41 -0.73
N CYS A 14 -6.98 0.92 0.50
CA CYS A 14 -7.07 -0.51 0.75
C CYS A 14 -8.38 -1.05 0.17
N LYS A 15 -8.30 -2.00 -0.77
CA LYS A 15 -9.48 -2.58 -1.43
C LYS A 15 -10.35 -3.45 -0.50
N LYS A 16 -9.88 -3.79 0.71
CA LYS A 16 -10.68 -4.53 1.70
C LYS A 16 -11.52 -3.63 2.60
N CYS A 17 -10.93 -2.62 3.23
CA CYS A 17 -11.65 -1.72 4.14
C CYS A 17 -12.12 -0.43 3.48
N CYS A 18 -11.76 -0.19 2.21
CA CYS A 18 -12.06 1.03 1.45
C CYS A 18 -11.57 2.32 2.12
N GLN A 19 -10.72 2.22 3.14
CA GLN A 19 -10.16 3.38 3.82
C GLN A 19 -8.84 3.77 3.18
N ASN A 20 -8.64 5.08 3.06
CA ASN A 20 -7.34 5.69 2.80
C ASN A 20 -6.50 5.64 4.09
N ARG A 21 -6.34 4.43 4.65
CA ARG A 21 -5.28 4.20 5.62
C ARG A 21 -4.03 4.16 4.80
N SER A 22 -3.37 5.32 4.73
CA SER A 22 -1.91 5.45 4.69
C SER A 22 -1.34 4.11 5.04
N LEU A 23 -0.87 3.44 4.01
CA LEU A 23 -0.40 2.08 4.11
C LEU A 23 0.84 2.16 5.01
N LYS A 24 0.65 2.14 6.34
CA LYS A 24 1.74 2.13 7.34
C LYS A 24 2.78 1.06 6.98
N SER A 25 2.34 0.07 6.19
CA SER A 25 3.12 -0.67 5.20
C SER A 25 2.15 -1.30 4.18
N PRO A 26 2.23 -1.02 2.86
CA PRO A 26 1.39 -1.69 1.89
C PRO A 26 1.84 -3.12 1.75
N THR A 27 0.97 -4.03 2.15
CA THR A 27 1.33 -5.43 2.23
C THR A 27 0.88 -6.13 0.96
N THR A 28 1.84 -6.62 0.18
CA THR A 28 1.53 -7.36 -1.06
C THR A 28 1.24 -8.81 -0.72
N LEU A 29 0.08 -9.28 -1.18
CA LEU A 29 -0.27 -10.69 -1.13
C LEU A 29 0.44 -11.41 -2.27
N LEU A 30 1.48 -12.18 -1.94
CA LEU A 30 2.42 -12.77 -2.88
C LEU A 30 1.77 -13.64 -3.97
N SER A 31 0.67 -14.32 -3.68
CA SER A 31 0.06 -15.23 -4.66
C SER A 31 -0.78 -14.54 -5.74
N CYS A 32 -1.22 -13.30 -5.51
CA CYS A 32 -2.10 -12.58 -6.43
C CYS A 32 -1.68 -11.14 -6.73
N GLY A 33 -0.64 -10.62 -6.06
CA GLY A 33 -0.15 -9.25 -6.23
C GLY A 33 -1.07 -8.16 -5.67
N HIS A 34 -2.24 -8.53 -5.14
CA HIS A 34 -3.15 -7.58 -4.51
C HIS A 34 -2.54 -6.99 -3.24
N VAL A 35 -2.77 -5.69 -3.05
CA VAL A 35 -2.27 -4.96 -1.88
C VAL A 35 -3.41 -4.63 -0.95
N ILE A 36 -3.23 -4.98 0.32
CA ILE A 36 -4.11 -4.59 1.43
C ILE A 36 -3.30 -3.87 2.51
N CYS A 37 -3.98 -3.16 3.41
CA CYS A 37 -3.30 -2.57 4.55
C CYS A 37 -2.94 -3.63 5.58
N LEU A 38 -1.87 -3.40 6.33
CA LEU A 38 -1.38 -4.30 7.38
C LEU A 38 -2.47 -4.66 8.40
N THR A 39 -3.33 -3.72 8.78
CA THR A 39 -4.46 -3.99 9.70
C THR A 39 -5.38 -5.07 9.15
N CYS A 40 -5.81 -4.95 7.88
CA CYS A 40 -6.64 -5.96 7.25
C CYS A 40 -5.91 -7.30 7.10
N ALA A 41 -4.60 -7.30 6.82
CA ALA A 41 -3.81 -8.52 6.75
C ALA A 41 -3.74 -9.24 8.11
N THR A 42 -3.56 -8.49 9.20
CA THR A 42 -3.55 -9.01 10.58
C THR A 42 -4.92 -9.53 10.99
N ASP A 43 -6.01 -8.82 10.68
CA ASP A 43 -7.37 -9.25 10.99
C ASP A 43 -7.75 -10.55 10.28
N CYS A 44 -7.31 -10.73 9.02
CA CYS A 44 -7.47 -11.98 8.30
C CYS A 44 -6.70 -13.13 8.99
N ASN A 45 -5.45 -12.90 9.36
CA ASN A 45 -4.62 -13.90 10.05
C ASN A 45 -5.20 -14.35 11.41
N MET A 46 -5.81 -13.44 12.17
CA MET A 46 -6.38 -13.76 13.49
C MET A 46 -7.62 -14.66 13.42
N LYS A 47 -8.31 -14.74 12.28
CA LYS A 47 -9.48 -15.61 12.09
C LYS A 47 -9.10 -17.05 11.80
N ASP A 48 -7.94 -17.28 11.20
CA ASP A 48 -7.48 -18.59 10.73
C ASP A 48 -6.56 -19.31 11.76
N LYS A 49 -6.81 -19.09 13.07
CA LYS A 49 -6.02 -19.55 14.25
C LYS A 49 -5.78 -21.07 14.41
N GLN A 50 -5.92 -21.87 13.35
CA GLN A 50 -5.48 -23.27 13.29
C GLN A 50 -4.18 -23.36 12.50
N ASP A 51 -3.03 -23.02 13.09
CA ASP A 51 -1.65 -23.33 12.60
C ASP A 51 -1.32 -23.06 11.11
N CYS A 52 -2.20 -22.38 10.38
CA CYS A 52 -2.11 -22.18 8.95
C CYS A 52 -1.54 -20.78 8.75
N TYR A 53 -0.27 -20.73 8.36
CA TYR A 53 0.41 -19.53 7.87
C TYR A 53 -0.16 -19.08 6.51
N GLN A 54 -1.48 -18.99 6.36
CA GLN A 54 -2.14 -18.65 5.11
C GLN A 54 -3.25 -17.65 5.36
N ILE A 55 -3.36 -16.67 4.48
CA ILE A 55 -4.51 -15.76 4.42
C ILE A 55 -5.16 -15.86 3.05
N LEU A 56 -6.48 -15.88 3.02
CA LEU A 56 -7.23 -15.76 1.78
C LEU A 56 -7.27 -14.30 1.35
N CYS A 57 -6.88 -14.03 0.09
CA CYS A 57 -6.99 -12.71 -0.47
C CYS A 57 -8.46 -12.26 -0.43
N PRO A 58 -8.80 -11.12 0.19
CA PRO A 58 -10.20 -10.70 0.29
C PRO A 58 -10.80 -10.21 -1.04
N ILE A 59 -9.99 -10.13 -2.11
CA ILE A 59 -10.40 -9.63 -3.43
C ILE A 59 -10.66 -10.78 -4.39
N CYS A 60 -9.77 -11.79 -4.41
CA CYS A 60 -9.81 -12.90 -5.36
C CYS A 60 -9.88 -14.28 -4.70
N CYS A 61 -9.94 -14.34 -3.37
CA CYS A 61 -9.97 -15.57 -2.57
C CYS A 61 -8.79 -16.53 -2.78
N LEU A 62 -7.72 -16.10 -3.46
CA LEU A 62 -6.51 -16.90 -3.60
C LEU A 62 -5.76 -16.98 -2.26
N PRO A 63 -5.35 -18.18 -1.81
CA PRO A 63 -4.57 -18.35 -0.59
C PRO A 63 -3.17 -17.75 -0.79
N THR A 64 -2.70 -16.99 0.19
CA THR A 64 -1.34 -16.44 0.25
C THR A 64 -0.66 -16.98 1.49
N VAL A 65 0.49 -17.61 1.33
CA VAL A 65 1.32 -18.04 2.45
C VAL A 65 1.94 -16.82 3.13
N LEU A 66 1.76 -16.73 4.45
CA LEU A 66 2.39 -15.75 5.30
C LEU A 66 3.80 -16.20 5.68
N PRO A 67 4.76 -15.26 5.79
CA PRO A 67 6.05 -15.55 6.38
C PRO A 67 5.92 -15.90 7.88
N LEU A 68 6.90 -16.62 8.43
CA LEU A 68 6.91 -17.14 9.80
C LEU A 68 6.63 -16.09 10.89
N ARG A 69 6.95 -14.81 10.65
CA ARG A 69 6.68 -13.71 11.60
C ARG A 69 5.39 -12.94 11.31
N GLY A 70 4.51 -13.49 10.48
CA GLY A 70 3.18 -12.95 10.20
C GLY A 70 3.18 -11.82 9.16
N PRO A 71 2.06 -11.11 9.02
CA PRO A 71 1.81 -10.17 7.93
C PRO A 71 2.73 -8.94 7.91
N THR A 72 3.45 -8.66 9.00
CA THR A 72 4.42 -7.55 9.09
C THR A 72 5.65 -7.75 8.22
N GLN A 73 5.97 -8.99 7.81
CA GLN A 73 7.11 -9.31 6.95
C GLN A 73 6.74 -9.52 5.47
N LEU A 74 5.47 -9.38 5.12
CA LEU A 74 5.07 -9.46 3.73
C LEU A 74 5.68 -8.29 2.93
N PRO A 75 6.11 -8.54 1.68
CA PRO A 75 6.88 -7.57 0.92
C PRO A 75 6.04 -6.35 0.54
N ARG A 76 6.69 -5.20 0.51
CA ARG A 76 6.13 -3.97 -0.06
C ARG A 76 6.00 -4.12 -1.57
N SER A 77 4.96 -3.52 -2.13
CA SER A 77 4.74 -3.53 -3.57
C SER A 77 5.64 -2.49 -4.23
N LEU A 78 6.70 -2.93 -4.92
CA LEU A 78 7.57 -2.05 -5.71
C LEU A 78 6.77 -1.26 -6.77
N TYR A 79 5.72 -1.89 -7.32
CA TYR A 79 4.81 -1.21 -8.23
C TYR A 79 4.12 -0.03 -7.54
N LYS A 80 3.52 -0.23 -6.36
CA LYS A 80 2.90 0.87 -5.62
C LYS A 80 3.91 1.93 -5.20
N GLU A 81 5.10 1.55 -4.76
CA GLU A 81 6.13 2.54 -4.41
C GLU A 81 6.48 3.45 -5.59
N LYS A 82 6.61 2.90 -6.80
CA LYS A 82 6.78 3.71 -8.02
C LYS A 82 5.60 4.62 -8.30
N GLN A 83 4.37 4.13 -8.16
CA GLN A 83 3.18 4.95 -8.34
C GLN A 83 3.13 6.11 -7.32
N MET A 84 3.52 5.85 -6.07
CA MET A 84 3.60 6.87 -5.02
C MET A 84 4.69 7.91 -5.32
N ASP A 85 5.85 7.47 -5.80
CA ASP A 85 6.92 8.38 -6.26
C ASP A 85 6.40 9.33 -7.35
N HIS A 86 5.70 8.80 -8.36
CA HIS A 86 5.12 9.60 -9.44
C HIS A 86 4.08 10.61 -8.93
N LEU A 87 3.20 10.19 -8.01
CA LEU A 87 2.20 11.06 -7.39
C LEU A 87 2.85 12.22 -6.64
N LEU A 88 3.86 11.91 -5.81
CA LEU A 88 4.58 12.91 -5.01
C LEU A 88 5.35 13.91 -5.88
N ARG A 89 6.06 13.43 -6.90
CA ARG A 89 6.76 14.32 -7.87
C ARG A 89 5.78 15.25 -8.58
N ARG A 90 4.63 14.74 -9.02
CA ARG A 90 3.61 15.53 -9.70
C ARG A 90 3.01 16.59 -8.79
N ASN A 91 2.70 16.24 -7.53
CA ASN A 91 2.18 17.19 -6.55
C ASN A 91 3.22 18.27 -6.22
N ASN A 92 4.47 17.88 -6.02
CA ASN A 92 5.57 18.83 -5.83
C ASN A 92 5.73 19.77 -7.03
N ALA A 93 5.66 19.27 -8.26
CA ALA A 93 5.73 20.11 -9.45
C ALA A 93 4.55 21.11 -9.55
N ALA A 94 3.33 20.68 -9.22
CA ALA A 94 2.15 21.55 -9.20
C ALA A 94 2.25 22.67 -8.15
N LEU A 95 2.98 22.43 -7.06
CA LEU A 95 3.27 23.41 -6.01
C LEU A 95 4.55 24.23 -6.27
N GLY A 96 5.21 24.05 -7.41
CA GLY A 96 6.47 24.74 -7.74
C GLY A 96 7.71 24.22 -6.98
N ARG A 97 7.62 23.05 -6.35
CA ARG A 97 8.64 22.45 -5.47
C ARG A 97 9.41 21.31 -6.14
N GLN A 98 9.89 21.52 -7.36
CA GLN A 98 10.45 20.47 -8.22
C GLN A 98 11.65 19.72 -7.62
N HIS A 99 12.37 20.34 -6.68
CA HIS A 99 13.53 19.77 -5.99
C HIS A 99 13.27 19.41 -4.53
N ALA A 100 12.01 19.43 -4.07
CA ALA A 100 11.70 19.04 -2.70
C ALA A 100 12.02 17.56 -2.46
N LEU A 101 12.78 17.31 -1.40
CA LEU A 101 13.01 15.97 -0.90
C LEU A 101 11.73 15.47 -0.23
N TYR A 102 11.34 14.24 -0.53
CA TYR A 102 10.21 13.58 0.10
C TYR A 102 10.60 12.16 0.50
N CYS A 103 9.97 11.66 1.55
CA CYS A 103 10.15 10.29 2.01
C CYS A 103 8.84 9.54 1.80
N ILE A 104 8.84 8.56 0.89
CA ILE A 104 7.66 7.73 0.60
C ILE A 104 7.16 7.06 1.88
N GLU A 105 8.06 6.63 2.77
CA GLU A 105 7.67 6.02 4.05
C GLU A 105 6.90 6.99 4.96
N LYS A 106 7.33 8.26 5.04
CA LYS A 106 6.61 9.28 5.81
C LYS A 106 5.25 9.57 5.20
N PHE A 107 5.18 9.67 3.88
CA PHE A 107 3.91 9.83 3.16
C PHE A 107 2.96 8.64 3.38
N CYS A 108 3.49 7.41 3.38
CA CYS A 108 2.74 6.19 3.72
C CYS A 108 2.19 6.17 5.15
N LEU A 109 2.79 6.90 6.09
CA LEU A 109 2.34 6.94 7.47
C LEU A 109 1.20 7.94 7.66
N ASP A 110 1.31 9.12 7.04
CA ASP A 110 0.36 10.21 7.21
C ASP A 110 0.34 11.15 5.99
N PRO A 111 -0.40 10.81 4.91
CA PRO A 111 -0.46 11.57 3.67
C PRO A 111 -1.25 12.87 3.84
N GLU A 112 -2.17 12.93 4.80
CA GLU A 112 -2.99 14.13 5.07
C GLU A 112 -2.11 15.27 5.60
N THR A 113 -1.25 14.97 6.58
CA THR A 113 -0.34 15.99 7.13
C THR A 113 0.98 16.11 6.36
N PHE A 114 1.32 15.13 5.52
CA PHE A 114 2.57 15.14 4.74
C PHE A 114 2.72 16.38 3.87
N TYR A 115 1.65 16.77 3.17
CA TYR A 115 1.70 17.93 2.29
C TYR A 115 1.86 19.26 3.02
N ALA A 116 1.45 19.34 4.29
CA ALA A 116 1.64 20.51 5.13
C ALA A 116 3.09 20.67 5.64
N GLN A 117 3.89 19.60 5.58
CA GLN A 117 5.29 19.57 6.01
C GLN A 117 6.29 19.77 4.86
N LEU A 118 5.81 19.67 3.62
CA LEU A 118 6.55 19.99 2.39
C LEU A 118 6.48 21.49 2.11
#